data_AF-A0A378TM03-F1
#
_entry.id   AF-A0A378TM03-F1
#
_cell.length_a   1.000
_cell.length_b   1.000
_cell.length_c   1.000
_cell.angle_alpha   90.00
_cell.angle_beta   90.00
_cell.angle_gamma   90.00
#
_symmetry.space_group_name_H-M   'P 1'
#
loop_
_entity.id
_entity.type
_entity.pdbx_description
1 polymer ?
#
loop_
_entity_poly.entity_id
_entity_poly.type
_entity_poly.pdbx_seq_one_letter_code
_entity_poly.pdbx_strand_id
1 'polypeptide(L)' 'MSLYDYRASQQIGSTDQPFYALIMAAIRKADTQNAARLRMAFPEVHAEFTARYDAPGGMLPVDQARTS' A
#
# COMPACT_ATOMS: atom_id res chain seq x y z
N MET A 1 -17.17 0.31 -8.52
CA MET A 1 -16.76 -0.93 -9.23
C MET A 1 -17.55 -1.04 -10.51
N SER A 2 -16.85 -0.99 -11.63
CA SER A 2 -17.36 -1.07 -12.99
C SER A 2 -16.56 -2.11 -13.80
N LEU A 3 -17.01 -2.42 -15.03
CA LEU A 3 -16.24 -3.26 -15.95
C LEU A 3 -14.85 -2.66 -16.25
N TYR A 4 -14.74 -1.33 -16.23
CA TYR A 4 -13.46 -0.64 -16.39
C TYR A 4 -12.51 -0.98 -15.24
N ASP A 5 -12.97 -0.86 -13.99
CA ASP A 5 -12.16 -1.17 -12.81
C ASP A 5 -11.68 -2.64 -12.82
N TYR A 6 -12.56 -3.56 -13.24
CA TYR A 6 -12.23 -5.00 -13.33
C TYR A 6 -11.20 -5.32 -14.43
N ARG A 7 -11.25 -4.63 -15.57
CA ARG A 7 -10.22 -4.77 -16.61
C ARG A 7 -8.89 -4.18 -16.18
N ALA A 8 -8.92 -3.02 -15.51
CA ALA A 8 -7.74 -2.43 -14.91
C ALA A 8 -7.11 -3.37 -13.86
N SER A 9 -7.92 -4.03 -13.03
CA SER A 9 -7.39 -5.00 -12.05
C SER A 9 -6.74 -6.23 -12.70
N GLN A 10 -7.26 -6.70 -13.84
CA GLN A 10 -6.60 -7.78 -14.60
C GLN A 10 -5.25 -7.33 -15.15
N GLN A 11 -5.16 -6.11 -15.68
CA GLN A 11 -3.88 -5.58 -16.17
C GLN A 11 -2.85 -5.46 -15.05
N ILE A 12 -3.25 -4.98 -13.87
CA ILE A 12 -2.38 -4.91 -12.69
C ILE A 12 -1.94 -6.33 -12.28
N GLY A 13 -2.88 -7.28 -12.22
CA GLY A 13 -2.59 -8.68 -11.86
C GLY A 13 -1.73 -9.42 -12.87
N SER A 14 -1.64 -8.96 -14.12
CA SER A 14 -0.74 -9.52 -15.13
C SER A 14 0.73 -9.14 -14.91
N THR A 15 1.00 -8.19 -14.00
CA THR A 15 2.36 -7.79 -13.60
C THR A 15 2.72 -8.44 -12.27
N ASP A 16 4.00 -8.81 -12.09
CA ASP A 16 4.51 -9.46 -10.86
C ASP A 16 4.72 -8.45 -9.71
N GLN A 17 3.67 -7.70 -9.39
CA GLN A 17 3.69 -6.74 -8.30
C GLN A 17 3.54 -7.47 -6.97
N PRO A 18 4.36 -7.14 -5.95
CA PRO A 18 4.17 -7.69 -4.61
C PRO A 18 2.77 -7.35 -4.08
N PHE A 19 2.09 -8.33 -3.48
CA PHE A 19 0.73 -8.14 -2.97
C PHE A 19 0.61 -6.95 -2.00
N TYR A 20 1.56 -6.79 -1.08
CA TYR A 20 1.56 -5.65 -0.15
C TYR A 20 1.78 -4.30 -0.84
N ALA A 21 2.47 -4.26 -1.98
CA ALA A 21 2.60 -3.03 -2.78
C ALA A 21 1.23 -2.59 -3.32
N LEU A 22 0.37 -3.54 -3.72
CA LEU A 22 -0.99 -3.25 -4.17
C LEU A 22 -1.86 -2.69 -3.05
N ILE A 23 -1.77 -3.24 -1.84
CA ILE A 23 -2.49 -2.72 -0.66
C ILE A 23 -1.99 -1.32 -0.31
N MET A 24 -0.67 -1.09 -0.28
CA MET A 24 -0.10 0.23 -0.02
C MET A 24 -0.52 1.26 -1.07
N ALA A 25 -0.57 0.87 -2.35
CA ALA A 25 -1.09 1.72 -3.41
C ALA A 25 -2.59 2.02 -3.24
N ALA A 26 -3.38 1.04 -2.79
CA ALA A 26 -4.79 1.25 -2.47
C ALA A 26 -4.98 2.22 -1.30
N ILE A 27 -4.21 2.08 -0.22
CA ILE A 27 -4.22 3.01 0.93
C ILE A 27 -3.87 4.42 0.47
N ARG A 28 -2.82 4.58 -0.35
CA ARG A 28 -2.39 5.87 -0.90
C ARG A 28 -3.48 6.59 -1.71
N LYS A 29 -4.31 5.83 -2.44
CA LYS A 29 -5.36 6.36 -3.32
C LYS A 29 -6.70 6.57 -2.61
N ALA A 30 -6.92 5.91 -1.47
CA ALA A 30 -8.22 5.84 -0.84
C ALA A 30 -8.70 7.18 -0.28
N ASP A 31 -10.00 7.42 -0.37
CA ASP A 31 -10.67 8.44 0.45
C ASP A 31 -10.72 8.01 1.93
N THR A 32 -11.20 8.91 2.81
CA THR A 32 -11.27 8.67 4.27
C THR A 32 -12.05 7.41 4.64
N GLN A 33 -13.14 7.09 3.93
CA GLN A 33 -13.97 5.93 4.27
C GLN A 33 -13.27 4.63 3.85
N ASN A 34 -12.72 4.59 2.65
CA ASN A 34 -12.02 3.42 2.13
C ASN A 34 -10.68 3.21 2.86
N ALA A 35 -10.00 4.28 3.26
CA ALA A 35 -8.80 4.21 4.10
C ALA A 35 -9.13 3.60 5.47
N ALA A 36 -10.26 3.97 6.08
CA ALA A 36 -10.70 3.36 7.34
C ALA A 36 -10.99 1.85 7.20
N ARG A 37 -11.63 1.42 6.09
CA ARG A 37 -11.84 -0.01 5.80
C ARG A 37 -10.52 -0.75 5.62
N LEU A 38 -9.59 -0.19 4.84
CA LEU A 38 -8.28 -0.77 4.60
C LEU A 38 -7.45 -0.88 5.90
N ARG A 39 -7.50 0.15 6.76
CA ARG A 39 -6.86 0.13 8.07
C ARG A 39 -7.38 -0.99 8.97
N MET A 40 -8.69 -1.25 8.95
CA MET A 40 -9.27 -2.36 9.73
C MET A 40 -8.89 -3.73 9.18
N ALA A 41 -8.81 -3.87 7.85
CA ALA A 41 -8.49 -5.15 7.21
C ALA A 41 -6.99 -5.49 7.23
N PHE A 42 -6.11 -4.48 7.12
CA PHE A 42 -4.66 -4.63 7.06
C PHE A 42 -3.95 -3.64 8.01
N PRO A 43 -4.16 -3.77 9.34
CA PRO A 43 -3.67 -2.80 10.30
C PRO A 43 -2.14 -2.65 10.28
N GLU A 44 -1.41 -3.75 10.14
CA GLU A 44 0.06 -3.74 10.07
C GLU A 44 0.58 -3.05 8.80
N VAL A 45 -0.05 -3.32 7.65
CA VAL A 45 0.33 -2.69 6.38
C VAL A 45 0.03 -1.19 6.40
N HIS A 46 -1.07 -0.79 7.02
CA HIS A 46 -1.38 0.63 7.21
C HIS A 46 -0.37 1.31 8.15
N ALA A 47 0.01 0.67 9.26
CA ALA A 47 1.01 1.22 10.16
C ALA A 47 2.37 1.40 9.46
N GLU A 48 2.82 0.39 8.72
CA GLU A 48 4.03 0.44 7.90
C GLU A 48 3.94 1.54 6.83
N PHE A 49 2.83 1.60 6.10
CA PHE A 49 2.61 2.62 5.07
C PHE A 49 2.68 4.02 5.65
N THR A 50 2.01 4.30 6.77
CA THR A 50 2.04 5.60 7.44
C THR A 50 3.46 5.95 7.89
N ALA A 51 4.14 5.02 8.57
CA ALA A 51 5.52 5.24 9.02
C ALA A 51 6.46 5.59 7.86
N ARG A 52 6.32 4.90 6.72
CA ARG A 52 7.12 5.19 5.51
C ARG A 52 6.69 6.47 4.81
N TYR A 53 5.40 6.76 4.74
CA TYR A 53 4.91 7.97 4.09
C TYR A 53 5.44 9.25 4.76
N ASP A 54 5.55 9.21 6.09
CA ASP A 54 6.04 10.34 6.90
C ASP A 54 7.58 10.38 6.99
N ALA A 55 8.27 9.28 6.67
CA ALA A 55 9.72 9.19 6.73
C ALA A 55 10.38 9.81 5.47
N PRO A 56 11.52 10.52 5.61
CA PRO A 56 12.30 10.99 4.48
C PRO A 56 12.68 9.85 3.53
N GLY A 57 12.23 9.94 2.28
CA GLY A 57 12.49 8.92 1.26
C GLY A 57 11.85 7.55 1.53
N GLY A 58 10.94 7.43 2.49
CA GLY A 58 10.31 6.15 2.83
C GLY A 58 11.19 5.16 3.60
N MET A 59 12.34 5.62 4.10
CA MET A 59 13.32 4.78 4.79
C MET A 59 13.08 4.82 6.30
N LEU A 60 12.87 3.64 6.90
CA LEU A 60 12.73 3.52 8.34
C LEU A 60 14.10 3.30 9.00
N PRO A 61 14.25 3.60 10.32
CA PRO A 61 15.51 3.37 11.03
C PRO A 61 16.02 1.92 10.95
N VAL A 62 15.10 0.94 10.92
CA VAL A 62 15.43 -0.49 10.80
C VAL A 62 16.04 -0.84 9.43
N ASP A 63 15.76 -0.07 8.39
CA ASP A 63 16.31 -0.30 7.05
C ASP A 63 17.80 0.10 7.02
N GLN A 64 18.19 1.13 7.78
CA GLN A 64 19.57 1.61 7.89
C GLN A 64 20.47 0.65 8.69
N ALA A 65 19.91 0.03 9.74
CA ALA A 65 20.63 -0.93 10.58
C ALA A 65 21.04 -2.22 9.85
N ARG A 66 20.37 -2.58 8.75
CA ARG A 66 20.71 -3.76 7.93
C ARG A 66 21.75 -3.49 6.85
N THR A 67 22.09 -2.23 6.61
CA THR A 67 23.12 -1.82 5.65
C THR A 67 24.48 -1.52 6.30
N SER A 68 24.62 -1.78 7.60
CA SER A 68 25.84 -1.56 8.40
C SER A 68 26.65 -2.83 8.58
#